data_AF-A0A661IW02-F1
#
_entry.id   AF-A0A661IW02-F1
#
_cell.length_a   1.000
_cell.length_b   1.000
_cell.length_c   1.000
_cell.angle_alpha   90.00
_cell.angle_beta   90.00
_cell.angle_gamma   90.00
#
_symmetry.space_group_name_H-M   'P 1'
#
loop_
_entity.id
_entity.type
_entity.pdbx_description
1 polymer ?
#
loop_
_entity_poly.entity_id
_entity_poly.type
_entity_poly.pdbx_seq_one_letter_code
_entity_poly.pdbx_strand_id
1 'polypeptide(L)'
;MTARMVRFDDNYTNKFDEFIASTNGNVEIVKDPNLEYDPFFYERKASLDRTIEAVDNGTMKMYNQEEWKIEMDKFDKELEEKYGNN
;
A
#
# COMPACT_ATOMS: atom_id res chain seq x y z
N MET A 1 -12.26 -7.67 24.77
CA MET A 1 -11.79 -6.43 24.12
C MET A 1 -12.28 -6.42 22.69
N THR A 2 -12.54 -5.24 22.13
CA THR A 2 -12.98 -5.08 20.74
C THR A 2 -11.94 -4.24 20.01
N ALA A 3 -11.40 -4.74 18.91
CA ALA A 3 -10.36 -4.03 18.15
C ALA A 3 -10.99 -2.98 17.22
N ARG A 4 -10.36 -1.81 17.13
CA ARG A 4 -10.75 -0.72 16.21
C ARG A 4 -9.50 -0.08 15.62
N MET A 5 -9.56 0.30 14.35
CA MET A 5 -8.48 1.03 13.69
C MET A 5 -8.68 2.54 13.88
N VAL A 6 -7.61 3.25 14.26
CA VAL A 6 -7.58 4.71 14.38
C VAL A 6 -6.51 5.23 13.42
N ARG A 7 -6.83 6.29 12.66
CA ARG A 7 -5.88 7.00 11.81
C ARG A 7 -5.70 8.42 12.33
N PHE A 8 -4.47 8.89 12.37
CA PHE A 8 -4.11 10.24 12.80
C PHE A 8 -2.94 10.74 11.96
N ASP A 9 -2.74 12.05 11.97
CA ASP A 9 -1.64 12.71 11.25
C ASP A 9 -0.31 12.47 11.99
N ASP A 10 0.79 12.27 11.26
CA ASP A 10 2.11 12.03 11.85
C ASP A 10 2.53 13.15 12.82
N ASN A 11 2.11 14.39 12.57
CA ASN A 11 2.37 15.54 13.45
C ASN A 11 1.62 15.44 14.78
N TYR A 12 0.65 14.53 14.90
CA TYR A 12 -0.12 14.27 16.13
C TYR A 12 0.48 13.16 16.99
N THR A 13 1.50 12.43 16.50
CA THR A 13 2.08 11.26 17.18
C THR A 13 2.44 11.51 18.64
N ASN A 14 3.16 12.60 18.93
CA ASN A 14 3.57 12.91 20.31
C ASN A 14 2.37 13.12 21.26
N LYS A 15 1.33 13.83 20.80
CA LYS A 15 0.12 14.06 21.59
C LYS A 15 -0.68 12.77 21.80
N PHE A 16 -0.65 11.89 20.79
CA PHE A 16 -1.28 10.59 20.87
C PHE A 16 -0.58 9.70 21.91
N ASP A 17 0.76 9.64 21.89
CA ASP A 17 1.53 8.86 22.86
C ASP A 17 1.31 9.35 24.31
N GLU A 18 1.26 10.67 24.53
CA GLU A 18 0.91 11.26 25.82
C GLU A 18 -0.50 10.87 26.27
N PHE A 19 -1.48 10.90 25.36
CA PHE A 19 -2.85 10.46 25.64
C PHE A 19 -2.88 8.98 26.04
N ILE A 20 -2.19 8.10 25.29
CA ILE A 20 -2.10 6.67 25.61
C ILE A 20 -1.51 6.47 27.01
N ALA A 21 -0.41 7.14 27.33
CA ALA A 21 0.21 7.08 28.65
C ALA A 21 -0.75 7.50 29.77
N SER A 22 -1.61 8.50 29.51
CA SER A 22 -2.62 8.97 30.47
C SER A 22 -3.76 8.00 30.73
N THR A 23 -3.96 6.99 29.86
CA THR A 23 -5.11 6.06 29.96
C THR A 23 -4.94 4.97 31.02
N ASN A 24 -3.81 4.93 31.75
CA ASN A 24 -3.54 3.95 32.81
C ASN A 24 -3.73 2.48 32.36
N GLY A 25 -3.30 2.15 31.14
CA GLY A 25 -3.36 0.79 30.59
C GLY A 25 -4.73 0.36 30.05
N ASN A 26 -5.72 1.27 30.00
CA ASN A 26 -6.99 0.98 29.33
C ASN A 26 -6.87 0.96 27.80
N VAL A 27 -5.79 1.55 27.26
CA VAL A 27 -5.47 1.54 25.84
C VAL A 27 -4.03 1.07 25.65
N GLU A 28 -3.81 0.24 24.64
CA GLU A 28 -2.52 -0.32 24.27
C GLU A 28 -2.23 -0.03 22.79
N ILE A 29 -0.98 0.34 22.49
CA ILE A 29 -0.50 0.41 21.10
C ILE A 29 -0.03 -0.99 20.72
N VAL A 30 -0.80 -1.65 19.85
CA VAL A 30 -0.43 -2.95 19.30
C VAL A 30 0.29 -2.73 17.98
N LYS A 31 1.52 -3.24 17.86
CA LYS A 31 2.25 -3.26 16.59
C LYS A 31 1.66 -4.33 15.68
N ASP A 32 1.43 -3.98 14.42
CA ASP A 32 1.09 -4.95 13.39
C ASP A 32 2.38 -5.58 12.84
N PRO A 33 2.61 -6.89 13.04
CA PRO A 33 3.83 -7.55 12.58
C PRO A 33 3.97 -7.54 11.06
N ASN A 34 2.87 -7.43 10.31
CA ASN A 34 2.93 -7.34 8.85
C ASN A 34 3.48 -6.00 8.39
N LEU A 35 3.25 -4.93 9.16
CA LEU A 35 3.73 -3.58 8.84
C LEU A 35 5.15 -3.29 9.33
N GLU A 36 5.70 -4.13 10.21
CA GLU A 36 7.03 -3.93 10.80
C GLU A 36 8.14 -4.05 9.75
N TYR A 37 8.07 -5.08 8.90
CA TYR A 37 9.03 -5.29 7.82
C TYR A 37 8.54 -4.76 6.47
N ASP A 38 7.25 -4.49 6.38
CA ASP A 38 6.59 -4.10 5.14
C ASP A 38 5.53 -3.01 5.39
N PRO A 39 5.93 -1.73 5.34
CA PRO A 39 5.00 -0.61 5.51
C PRO A 39 3.83 -0.59 4.52
N PHE A 40 3.95 -1.28 3.37
CA PHE A 40 2.94 -1.31 2.31
C PHE A 40 2.24 -2.67 2.21
N PHE A 41 2.32 -3.52 3.24
CA PHE A 41 1.81 -4.90 3.20
C PHE A 41 0.37 -4.99 2.72
N TYR A 42 -0.52 -4.16 3.28
CA TYR A 42 -1.95 -4.20 2.92
C TYR A 42 -2.21 -3.70 1.50
N GLU A 43 -1.46 -2.71 1.03
CA GLU A 43 -1.56 -2.23 -0.36
C GLU A 43 -1.09 -3.31 -1.35
N ARG A 44 0.04 -3.97 -1.04
CA ARG A 44 0.56 -5.08 -1.85
C ARG A 44 -0.37 -6.28 -1.82
N LYS A 45 -0.89 -6.65 -0.66
CA LYS A 45 -1.90 -7.70 -0.51
C LYS A 45 -3.13 -7.40 -1.38
N ALA A 46 -3.68 -6.19 -1.29
CA ALA A 46 -4.84 -5.79 -2.09
C ALA A 46 -4.53 -5.77 -3.61
N SER A 47 -3.31 -5.41 -4.01
CA SER A 47 -2.89 -5.50 -5.41
C SER A 47 -2.81 -6.95 -5.89
N LEU A 48 -2.22 -7.82 -5.06
CA LEU A 48 -2.10 -9.26 -5.34
C LEU A 48 -3.47 -9.93 -5.41
N ASP A 49 -4.35 -9.65 -4.45
CA ASP A 49 -5.71 -10.21 -4.41
C ASP A 49 -6.49 -9.85 -5.69
N ARG A 50 -6.42 -8.59 -6.14
CA ARG A 50 -7.03 -8.15 -7.42
C ARG A 50 -6.42 -8.85 -8.64
N THR A 51 -5.11 -9.10 -8.59
CA THR A 51 -4.39 -9.78 -9.66
C THR A 51 -4.85 -11.24 -9.77
N ILE A 52 -4.93 -11.95 -8.63
CA ILE A 52 -5.45 -13.32 -8.54
C ILE A 52 -6.90 -13.37 -9.04
N GLU A 53 -7.75 -12.46 -8.59
CA GLU A 53 -9.15 -12.39 -9.05
C GLU A 53 -9.24 -12.20 -10.56
N ALA A 54 -8.43 -11.32 -11.15
CA ALA A 54 -8.38 -11.09 -12.60
C ALA A 54 -7.88 -12.32 -13.39
N VAL A 55 -6.99 -13.12 -12.81
CA VAL A 55 -6.59 -14.41 -13.41
C VAL A 55 -7.74 -15.40 -13.35
N ASP A 56 -8.32 -15.60 -12.16
CA ASP A 56 -9.34 -16.60 -11.91
C ASP A 56 -10.62 -16.35 -12.73
N ASN A 57 -10.99 -15.09 -12.92
CA ASN A 57 -12.15 -14.69 -13.72
C ASN A 57 -11.82 -14.54 -15.24
N GLY A 58 -10.56 -14.76 -15.64
CA GLY A 58 -10.11 -14.64 -17.03
C GLY A 58 -10.14 -13.22 -17.60
N THR A 59 -10.22 -12.18 -16.77
CA THR A 59 -10.22 -10.77 -17.20
C THR A 59 -8.83 -10.16 -17.27
N MET A 60 -7.80 -10.86 -16.75
CA MET A 60 -6.42 -10.45 -16.90
C MET A 60 -6.03 -10.42 -18.37
N LYS A 61 -5.65 -9.24 -18.87
CA LYS A 61 -5.18 -9.07 -20.24
C LYS A 61 -3.85 -9.80 -20.42
N MET A 62 -3.84 -10.78 -21.31
CA MET A 62 -2.64 -11.46 -21.77
C MET A 62 -2.08 -10.70 -22.96
N TYR A 63 -0.92 -10.07 -22.79
CA TYR A 63 -0.24 -9.38 -23.89
C TYR A 63 0.52 -10.40 -24.73
N ASN A 64 0.35 -10.31 -26.06
CA ASN A 64 1.33 -10.90 -26.95
C ASN A 64 2.61 -10.04 -26.99
N GLN A 65 3.65 -10.54 -27.65
CA GLN A 65 4.96 -9.87 -27.68
C GLN A 65 4.91 -8.47 -28.31
N GLU A 66 4.11 -8.27 -29.37
CA GLU A 66 3.99 -6.97 -30.04
C GLU A 66 3.24 -5.97 -29.17
N GLU A 67 2.12 -6.38 -28.56
CA GLU A 67 1.35 -5.54 -27.65
C GLU A 67 2.17 -5.16 -26.41
N TRP A 68 2.91 -6.11 -25.84
CA TRP A 68 3.80 -5.86 -24.71
C TRP A 68 4.86 -4.81 -25.06
N LYS A 69 5.46 -4.93 -26.25
CA LYS A 69 6.47 -3.97 -26.70
C LYS A 69 5.90 -2.56 -26.86
N ILE A 70 4.70 -2.44 -27.44
CA ILE A 70 4.03 -1.14 -27.60
C ILE A 70 3.76 -0.49 -26.23
N GLU A 71 3.24 -1.25 -25.27
CA GLU A 71 2.96 -0.71 -23.93
C GLU A 71 4.24 -0.33 -23.18
N MET A 72 5.32 -1.11 -23.30
CA MET A 72 6.61 -0.79 -22.69
C MET A 72 7.23 0.46 -23.31
N ASP A 73 7.25 0.58 -24.64
CA ASP A 73 7.76 1.77 -25.34
C ASP A 73 6.98 3.03 -24.94
N LYS A 74 5.67 2.89 -24.67
CA LYS A 74 4.83 3.98 -24.17
C LYS A 74 5.16 4.33 -22.72
N PHE A 75 5.30 3.33 -21.85
CA PHE A 75 5.66 3.52 -20.45
C PHE A 75 7.02 4.23 -20.30
N ASP A 76 8.02 3.83 -21.07
CA ASP A 76 9.35 4.44 -21.04
C ASP A 76 9.30 5.92 -21.44
N LYS A 77 8.51 6.28 -22.47
CA LYS A 77 8.28 7.68 -22.85
C LYS A 77 7.60 8.49 -21.75
N GLU A 78 6.57 7.93 -21.10
CA GLU A 78 5.89 8.59 -19.99
C GLU A 78 6.84 8.88 -18.81
N LEU A 79 7.79 7.96 -18.55
CA LEU A 79 8.83 8.17 -17.55
C LEU A 79 9.83 9.27 -17.97
N GLU A 80 10.29 9.26 -19.22
CA GLU A 80 11.18 10.30 -19.76
C GLU A 80 10.52 11.69 -19.73
N GLU A 81 9.25 11.81 -20.12
CA GLU A 81 8.53 13.08 -20.07
C GLU A 81 8.38 13.60 -18.63
N LYS A 82 8.13 12.69 -17.68
CA LYS A 82 7.85 13.05 -16.28
C LYS A 82 9.13 13.34 -15.47
N TYR A 83 10.23 12.67 -15.78
CA TYR A 83 11.44 12.69 -14.95
C TYR A 83 12.74 12.98 -15.72
N GLY A 84 12.73 12.90 -17.05
CA GLY A 84 13.90 13.09 -17.91
C GLY A 84 14.26 14.54 -18.19
N ASN A 85 13.36 15.49 -17.93
CA ASN A 85 13.68 16.93 -17.94
C ASN A 85 14.23 17.37 -16.58
N ASN A 86 15.48 17.00 -16.28
CA ASN A 86 16.30 17.59 -15.21
C ASN A 86 17.61 18.11 -15.81
#